data_AF-A0A0D2K852-F1
#
_entry.id   AF-A0A0D2K852-F1
#
_cell.length_a   1.000
_cell.length_b   1.000
_cell.length_c   1.000
_cell.angle_alpha   90.00
_cell.angle_beta   90.00
_cell.angle_gamma   90.00
#
_symmetry.space_group_name_H-M   'P 1'
#
loop_
_entity.id
_entity.type
_entity.pdbx_description
1 polymer ?
#
loop_
_entity_poly.entity_id
_entity_poly.type
_entity_poly.pdbx_seq_one_letter_code
_entity_poly.pdbx_strand_id
1 'polypeptide(L)'
;MPGAERLGMDPEVLRLREGLQINRSLSAFASVVRRLAEEGSSEFANYDESVLTRLLADALGGNSLALVVGTLRQGEWEASSTTLRHLAAARGVRNFPIVNHGRARGLLHKIRFKLLGVIEDRETLRDQLGAAPAEGDPADFALSAARVRDMEARLLEEREEKAALAAEKAALQARLAKLKDAGTDELREKAELQEALIRRCGPWADLQ
;
A
#
# COMPACT_ATOMS: atom_id res chain seq x y z
N MET A 1 17.28 -18.53 28.72
CA MET A 1 17.84 -19.90 28.77
C MET A 1 16.88 -20.80 28.01
N PRO A 2 17.29 -21.51 26.94
CA PRO A 2 16.51 -22.61 26.39
C PRO A 2 16.25 -23.63 27.50
N GLY A 3 15.03 -24.16 27.61
CA GLY A 3 14.60 -24.93 28.77
C GLY A 3 15.26 -26.31 28.91
N ALA A 4 15.40 -26.76 30.15
CA ALA A 4 16.05 -28.01 30.55
C ALA A 4 15.30 -29.27 30.08
N GLU A 5 14.09 -29.15 29.54
CA GLU A 5 13.31 -30.24 28.95
C GLU A 5 14.00 -30.94 27.77
N ARG A 6 15.00 -30.30 27.15
CA ARG A 6 15.79 -30.86 26.04
C ARG A 6 16.81 -31.92 26.48
N LEU A 7 17.18 -31.96 27.76
CA LEU A 7 18.25 -32.85 28.25
C LEU A 7 17.78 -34.28 28.58
N GLY A 8 16.46 -34.50 28.70
CA GLY A 8 15.88 -35.81 29.04
C GLY A 8 15.09 -36.48 27.92
N MET A 9 15.04 -35.88 26.72
CA MET A 9 14.35 -36.47 25.57
C MET A 9 15.27 -37.42 24.81
N ASP A 10 14.73 -38.54 24.34
CA ASP A 10 15.46 -39.47 23.50
C ASP A 10 15.98 -38.76 22.23
N PRO A 11 17.24 -39.02 21.83
CA PRO A 11 17.85 -38.37 20.68
C PRO A 11 17.13 -38.65 19.35
N GLU A 12 16.37 -39.75 19.25
CA GLU A 12 15.49 -40.00 18.10
C GLU A 12 14.26 -39.08 18.09
N VAL A 13 13.66 -38.83 19.26
CA VAL A 13 12.51 -37.93 19.40
C VAL A 13 12.91 -36.48 19.17
N LEU A 14 14.10 -36.08 19.64
CA LEU A 14 14.70 -34.78 19.35
C LEU A 14 14.95 -34.62 17.85
N ARG A 15 15.57 -35.61 17.19
CA ARG A 15 15.80 -35.58 15.73
C ARG A 15 14.52 -35.52 14.92
N LEU A 16 13.47 -36.26 15.33
CA LEU A 16 12.17 -36.21 14.67
C LEU A 16 11.54 -34.81 14.80
N ARG A 17 11.59 -34.22 16.00
CA ARG A 17 11.09 -32.86 16.27
C ARG A 17 11.87 -31.79 15.51
N GLU A 18 13.19 -31.93 15.42
CA GLU A 18 14.05 -31.04 14.63
C GLU A 18 13.76 -31.18 13.14
N GLY A 19 13.58 -32.40 12.62
CA GLY A 19 13.18 -32.65 11.24
C GLY A 19 11.82 -32.03 10.88
N LEU A 20 10.87 -32.08 11.81
CA LEU A 20 9.57 -31.40 11.70
C LEU A 20 9.71 -29.86 11.74
N GLN A 21 10.61 -29.32 12.57
CA GLN A 21 10.87 -27.88 12.61
C GLN A 21 11.59 -27.36 11.37
N ILE A 22 12.55 -28.11 10.81
CA ILE A 22 13.27 -27.72 9.58
C ILE A 22 12.28 -27.58 8.41
N ASN A 23 11.33 -28.51 8.30
CA ASN A 23 10.35 -28.51 7.21
C ASN A 23 9.09 -27.70 7.50
N ARG A 24 9.01 -27.04 8.67
CA ARG A 24 7.82 -26.27 9.06
C ARG A 24 7.48 -25.18 8.05
N SER A 25 8.49 -24.51 7.48
CA SER A 25 8.29 -23.47 6.46
C SER A 25 7.70 -24.03 5.16
N LEU A 26 8.18 -25.19 4.70
CA LEU A 26 7.70 -25.84 3.49
C LEU A 26 6.28 -26.40 3.66
N SER A 27 5.99 -27.01 4.81
CA SER A 27 4.65 -27.50 5.14
C SER A 27 3.64 -26.36 5.30
N ALA A 28 4.03 -25.27 5.96
CA ALA A 28 3.20 -24.07 6.08
C ALA A 28 2.92 -23.44 4.71
N PHE A 29 3.95 -23.36 3.85
CA PHE A 29 3.81 -22.89 2.47
C PHE A 29 2.79 -23.74 1.68
N ALA A 30 2.90 -25.07 1.72
CA ALA A 30 1.97 -25.96 1.03
C ALA A 30 0.52 -25.81 1.54
N SER A 31 0.35 -25.62 2.86
CA SER A 31 -0.97 -25.39 3.47
C SER A 31 -1.61 -24.07 3.01
N VAL A 32 -0.82 -22.98 3.03
CA VAL A 32 -1.24 -21.65 2.57
C VAL A 32 -1.61 -21.68 1.09
N VAL A 33 -0.76 -22.27 0.24
CA VAL A 33 -1.00 -22.40 -1.20
C VAL A 33 -2.29 -23.16 -1.48
N ARG A 34 -2.51 -24.29 -0.79
CA ARG A 34 -3.73 -25.07 -0.97
C ARG A 34 -4.98 -24.28 -0.60
N ARG A 35 -4.95 -23.55 0.52
CA ARG A 35 -6.06 -22.69 0.93
C ARG A 35 -6.33 -21.57 -0.06
N LEU A 36 -5.27 -20.94 -0.57
CA LEU A 36 -5.41 -19.85 -1.56
C LEU A 36 -5.88 -20.34 -2.94
N ALA A 37 -5.62 -21.60 -3.26
CA ALA A 37 -6.06 -22.22 -4.52
C ALA A 37 -7.53 -22.66 -4.48
N GLU A 38 -8.13 -22.84 -3.30
CA GLU A 38 -9.54 -23.17 -3.13
C GLU A 38 -10.42 -21.91 -3.34
N GLU A 39 -11.40 -21.99 -4.23
CA GLU A 39 -12.28 -20.86 -4.53
C GLU A 39 -13.23 -20.57 -3.36
N GLY A 40 -13.18 -19.35 -2.82
CA GLY A 40 -14.06 -18.89 -1.74
C GLY A 40 -13.47 -18.92 -0.33
N SER A 41 -12.22 -19.41 -0.15
CA SER A 41 -11.57 -19.46 1.18
C SER A 41 -10.28 -18.62 1.28
N SER A 42 -9.94 -17.82 0.26
CA SER A 42 -8.68 -17.07 0.22
C SER A 42 -8.54 -16.01 1.32
N GLU A 43 -9.62 -15.65 2.01
CA GLU A 43 -9.61 -14.69 3.13
C GLU A 43 -8.94 -15.27 4.40
N PHE A 44 -8.83 -16.59 4.56
CA PHE A 44 -8.38 -17.24 5.80
C PHE A 44 -7.10 -18.08 5.64
N ALA A 45 -6.16 -17.63 4.80
CA ALA A 45 -4.85 -18.25 4.71
C ALA A 45 -3.97 -17.89 5.93
N ASN A 46 -3.49 -18.91 6.66
CA ASN A 46 -2.67 -18.73 7.86
C ASN A 46 -1.19 -18.50 7.51
N TYR A 47 -0.76 -17.24 7.38
CA TYR A 47 0.65 -16.94 7.10
C TYR A 47 1.57 -17.04 8.32
N ASP A 48 1.02 -17.05 9.54
CA ASP A 48 1.80 -16.93 10.78
C ASP A 48 2.55 -18.20 11.20
N GLU A 49 2.22 -19.34 10.60
CA GLU A 49 2.84 -20.62 10.95
C GLU A 49 4.34 -20.66 10.68
N SER A 50 4.85 -19.83 9.74
CA SER A 50 6.27 -19.71 9.46
C SER A 50 6.70 -18.27 9.14
N VAL A 51 7.99 -17.97 9.31
CA VAL A 51 8.56 -16.67 8.88
C VAL A 51 8.52 -16.55 7.35
N LEU A 52 8.77 -17.65 6.64
CA LEU A 52 8.79 -17.68 5.17
C LEU A 52 7.44 -17.24 4.59
N THR A 53 6.34 -17.80 5.09
CA THR A 53 4.99 -17.48 4.63
C THR A 53 4.59 -16.03 4.94
N ARG A 54 5.08 -15.44 6.04
CA ARG A 54 4.87 -14.01 6.31
C ARG A 54 5.64 -13.11 5.36
N LEU A 55 6.88 -13.47 5.03
CA LEU A 55 7.68 -12.71 4.06
C LEU A 55 7.11 -12.83 2.64
N LEU A 56 6.51 -13.97 2.30
CA LEU A 56 5.89 -14.23 1.01
C LEU A 56 4.41 -13.88 0.96
N ALA A 57 3.84 -13.25 1.98
CA ALA A 57 2.41 -12.91 2.02
C ALA A 57 2.03 -12.00 0.83
N ASP A 58 2.89 -11.05 0.45
CA ASP A 58 2.65 -10.21 -0.72
C ASP A 58 2.71 -11.01 -2.03
N ALA A 59 3.55 -12.06 -2.08
CA ALA A 59 3.72 -12.93 -3.24
C ALA A 59 2.63 -14.00 -3.36
N LEU A 60 1.89 -14.31 -2.29
CA LEU A 60 0.86 -15.33 -2.23
C LEU A 60 -0.47 -14.68 -1.88
N GLY A 61 -1.27 -14.31 -2.88
CA GLY A 61 -2.57 -13.68 -2.70
C GLY A 61 -2.53 -12.16 -2.44
N GLY A 62 -1.36 -11.54 -2.48
CA GLY A 62 -1.16 -10.12 -2.18
C GLY A 62 -0.87 -9.23 -3.40
N ASN A 63 -0.24 -8.08 -3.13
CA ASN A 63 0.16 -7.08 -4.11
C ASN A 63 1.54 -7.41 -4.72
N SER A 64 1.61 -8.48 -5.52
CA SER A 64 2.84 -8.85 -6.23
C SER A 64 2.57 -9.71 -7.46
N LEU A 65 3.45 -9.61 -8.45
CA LEU A 65 3.55 -10.58 -9.55
C LEU A 65 4.45 -11.72 -9.09
N ALA A 66 3.87 -12.89 -8.82
CA ALA A 66 4.61 -14.04 -8.35
C ALA A 66 4.76 -15.11 -9.44
N LEU A 67 5.96 -15.67 -9.53
CA LEU A 67 6.30 -16.82 -10.36
C LEU A 67 6.90 -17.91 -9.47
N VAL A 68 6.35 -19.12 -9.55
CA VAL A 68 6.89 -20.29 -8.84
C VAL A 68 7.58 -21.19 -9.84
N VAL A 69 8.86 -21.49 -9.60
CA VAL A 69 9.66 -22.41 -10.41
C VAL A 69 10.01 -23.61 -9.55
N GLY A 70 9.68 -24.81 -10.02
CA GLY A 70 10.09 -26.06 -9.36
C GLY A 70 11.14 -26.78 -10.18
N THR A 71 12.19 -27.24 -9.50
CA THR A 71 13.27 -28.03 -10.08
C THR A 71 13.00 -29.51 -9.84
N LEU A 72 13.07 -30.33 -10.89
CA LEU A 72 12.83 -31.77 -10.83
C LEU A 72 14.12 -32.53 -11.10
N ARG A 73 14.31 -33.66 -10.40
CA ARG A 73 15.49 -34.52 -10.55
C ARG A 73 15.12 -35.82 -11.25
N GLN A 74 15.88 -36.17 -12.29
CA GLN A 74 15.74 -37.44 -12.99
C GLN A 74 16.10 -38.60 -12.04
N GLY A 75 15.26 -39.64 -11.99
CA GLY A 75 15.45 -40.83 -11.15
C GLY A 75 14.80 -40.76 -9.76
N GLU A 76 14.31 -39.60 -9.32
CA GLU A 76 13.58 -39.46 -8.05
C GLU A 76 12.09 -39.16 -8.31
N TRP A 77 11.32 -40.21 -8.59
CA TRP A 77 9.90 -40.08 -8.94
C TRP A 77 9.05 -39.54 -7.78
N GLU A 78 9.27 -40.04 -6.56
CA GLU A 78 8.46 -39.64 -5.39
C GLU A 78 8.62 -38.15 -5.07
N ALA A 79 9.86 -37.66 -5.01
CA ALA A 79 10.16 -36.24 -4.76
C ALA A 79 9.73 -35.33 -5.92
N SER A 80 9.82 -35.82 -7.17
CA SER A 80 9.33 -35.07 -8.33
C SER A 80 7.80 -34.96 -8.33
N SER A 81 7.10 -36.03 -7.96
CA SER A 81 5.63 -36.07 -7.86
C SER A 81 5.09 -35.13 -6.76
N THR A 82 5.73 -35.07 -5.59
CA THR A 82 5.35 -34.12 -4.53
C THR A 82 5.54 -32.67 -4.99
N THR A 83 6.66 -32.37 -5.64
CA THR A 83 6.96 -31.04 -6.17
C THR A 83 5.93 -30.61 -7.21
N LEU A 84 5.62 -31.48 -8.18
CA LEU A 84 4.62 -31.21 -9.21
C LEU A 84 3.22 -30.94 -8.63
N ARG A 85 2.81 -31.68 -7.59
CA ARG A 85 1.54 -31.45 -6.89
C ARG A 85 1.50 -30.06 -6.24
N HIS A 86 2.59 -29.65 -5.59
CA HIS A 86 2.69 -28.30 -5.02
C HIS A 86 2.64 -27.21 -6.08
N LEU A 87 3.32 -27.39 -7.23
CA LEU A 87 3.26 -26.44 -8.35
C LEU A 87 1.85 -26.36 -8.96
N ALA A 88 1.17 -27.50 -9.10
CA ALA A 88 -0.20 -27.55 -9.60
C ALA A 88 -1.16 -26.79 -8.69
N ALA A 89 -1.02 -26.92 -7.37
CA ALA A 89 -1.79 -26.12 -6.41
C ALA A 89 -1.43 -24.63 -6.48
N ALA A 90 -0.13 -24.30 -6.59
CA ALA A 90 0.34 -22.91 -6.69
C ALA A 90 -0.23 -22.16 -7.90
N ARG A 91 -0.52 -22.87 -9.00
CA ARG A 91 -1.17 -22.31 -10.18
C ARG A 91 -2.58 -21.75 -9.89
N GLY A 92 -3.28 -22.28 -8.89
CA GLY A 92 -4.61 -21.83 -8.51
C GLY A 92 -4.62 -20.51 -7.73
N VAL A 93 -3.47 -20.07 -7.22
CA VAL A 93 -3.36 -18.86 -6.41
C VAL A 93 -3.49 -17.61 -7.30
N ARG A 94 -4.42 -16.72 -6.95
CA ARG A 94 -4.66 -15.46 -7.65
C ARG A 94 -4.09 -14.29 -6.85
N ASN A 95 -3.22 -13.51 -7.47
CA ASN A 95 -2.67 -12.27 -6.90
C ASN A 95 -3.34 -11.04 -7.53
N PHE A 96 -3.33 -9.93 -6.80
CA PHE A 96 -3.89 -8.65 -7.23
C PHE A 96 -2.80 -7.57 -7.24
N PRO A 97 -1.90 -7.59 -8.25
CA PRO A 97 -0.82 -6.63 -8.35
C PRO A 97 -1.37 -5.23 -8.67
N ILE A 98 -0.94 -4.24 -7.89
CA ILE A 98 -1.28 -2.83 -8.03
C ILE A 98 0.01 -2.04 -8.29
N VAL A 99 -0.02 -1.13 -9.26
CA VAL A 99 1.12 -0.28 -9.60
C VAL A 99 1.41 0.69 -8.45
N ASN A 100 2.52 0.46 -7.76
CA ASN A 100 2.94 1.28 -6.63
C ASN A 100 3.59 2.58 -7.12
N HIS A 101 2.78 3.63 -7.38
CA HIS A 101 3.30 4.94 -7.77
C HIS A 101 4.05 5.63 -6.61
N GLY A 102 5.33 5.96 -6.82
CA GLY A 102 6.16 6.66 -5.82
C GLY A 102 5.58 7.99 -5.33
N ARG A 103 4.82 8.70 -6.19
CA ARG A 103 4.11 9.94 -5.82
C ARG A 103 3.01 9.71 -4.79
N ALA A 104 2.24 8.62 -4.92
CA ALA A 104 1.20 8.26 -3.97
C ALA A 104 1.80 7.86 -2.62
N ARG A 105 2.90 7.09 -2.64
CA ARG A 105 3.64 6.72 -1.43
C ARG A 105 4.25 7.95 -0.73
N GLY A 106 4.83 8.87 -1.50
CA GLY A 106 5.35 10.14 -0.99
C GLY A 106 4.26 11.03 -0.38
N LEU A 107 3.09 11.11 -1.02
CA LEU A 107 1.94 11.83 -0.48
C LEU A 107 1.45 11.21 0.82
N LEU A 108 1.31 9.89 0.87
CA LEU A 108 0.92 9.16 2.08
C LEU A 108 1.92 9.43 3.23
N HIS A 109 3.22 9.42 2.93
CA HIS A 109 4.27 9.74 3.90
C HIS A 109 4.15 11.18 4.40
N LYS A 110 3.93 12.16 3.50
CA LYS A 110 3.74 13.56 3.85
C LYS A 110 2.48 13.78 4.71
N ILE A 111 1.39 13.09 4.40
CA ILE A 111 0.16 13.15 5.20
C ILE A 111 0.41 12.55 6.59
N ARG A 112 1.07 11.38 6.66
CA ARG A 112 1.39 10.74 7.94
C ARG A 112 2.30 11.58 8.82
N PHE A 113 3.31 12.24 8.22
CA PHE A 113 4.18 13.18 8.93
C PHE A 113 3.40 14.37 9.50
N LYS A 114 2.52 14.99 8.69
CA LYS A 114 1.64 16.06 9.17
C LYS A 114 0.72 15.61 10.30
N LEU A 115 0.19 14.40 10.22
CA LEU A 115 -0.70 13.84 11.25
C LEU A 115 0.04 13.70 12.59
N LEU A 116 1.28 13.22 12.56
CA LEU A 116 2.13 13.10 13.75
C LEU A 116 2.45 14.47 14.35
N GLY A 117 2.80 15.45 13.52
CA GLY A 117 3.04 16.82 13.99
C GLY A 117 1.81 17.42 14.69
N VAL A 118 0.62 17.24 14.12
CA VAL A 118 -0.63 17.72 14.75
C VAL A 118 -0.91 17.01 16.09
N ILE A 119 -0.55 15.73 16.22
CA ILE A 119 -0.70 15.00 17.49
C ILE A 119 0.25 15.59 18.54
N GLU A 120 1.50 15.85 18.18
CA GLU A 120 2.51 16.44 19.05
C GLU A 120 2.15 17.88 19.46
N ASP A 121 1.69 18.71 18.51
CA ASP A 121 1.18 20.06 18.78
C ASP A 121 -0.01 20.02 19.75
N ARG A 122 -0.91 19.04 19.60
CA ARG A 122 -2.05 18.86 20.50
C ARG A 122 -1.61 18.44 21.90
N GLU A 123 -0.62 17.58 22.02
CA GLU A 123 -0.06 17.15 23.30
C GLU A 123 0.63 18.31 24.03
N THR A 124 1.45 19.08 23.32
CA THR A 124 2.12 20.26 23.89
C THR A 124 1.11 21.34 24.32
N LEU A 125 0.07 21.60 23.53
CA LEU A 125 -1.01 22.51 23.91
C LEU A 125 -1.80 22.00 25.13
N ARG A 126 -2.06 20.69 25.21
CA ARG A 126 -2.72 20.08 26.37
C ARG A 126 -1.88 20.27 27.63
N ASP A 127 -0.57 20.10 27.53
CA ASP A 127 0.33 20.26 28.68
C ASP A 127 0.44 21.74 29.10
N GLN A 128 0.43 22.69 28.16
CA GLN A 128 0.36 24.13 28.44
C GLN A 128 -0.96 24.53 29.12
N LEU A 129 -2.09 23.96 28.68
CA LEU A 129 -3.41 24.19 29.28
C LEU A 129 -3.58 23.49 30.63
N GLY A 130 -2.95 22.33 30.83
CA GLY A 130 -2.94 21.59 32.09
C GLY A 130 -2.00 22.16 33.15
N ALA A 131 -1.03 23.01 32.75
CA ALA A 131 -0.09 23.68 33.64
C ALA A 131 -0.54 25.07 34.10
N ALA A 132 -1.72 25.55 33.70
CA ALA A 132 -2.27 26.80 34.22
C ALA A 132 -2.78 26.58 35.66
N PRO A 133 -2.17 27.20 36.70
CA PRO A 133 -2.66 27.11 38.06
C PRO A 133 -4.07 27.72 38.15
N ALA A 134 -4.95 27.09 38.93
CA ALA A 134 -6.36 27.45 39.09
C ALA A 134 -6.61 28.73 39.93
N GLU A 135 -5.57 29.52 40.22
CA GLU A 135 -5.67 30.77 40.96
C GLU A 135 -5.03 31.87 40.12
N GLY A 136 -5.85 32.72 39.49
CA GLY A 136 -5.39 33.82 38.65
C GLY A 136 -6.04 35.13 39.08
N ASP A 137 -5.21 36.13 39.35
CA ASP A 137 -5.63 37.51 39.61
C ASP A 137 -6.49 38.05 38.45
N PRO A 138 -7.44 38.99 38.69
CA PRO A 138 -8.30 39.56 37.65
C PRO A 138 -7.52 40.25 36.50
N ALA A 139 -6.26 40.59 36.72
CA ALA A 139 -5.35 41.11 35.67
C ALA A 139 -4.91 40.02 34.67
N ASP A 140 -4.74 38.77 35.13
CA ASP A 140 -4.36 37.65 34.27
C ASP A 140 -5.51 37.21 33.37
N PHE A 141 -6.76 37.36 33.82
CA PHE A 141 -7.95 37.14 32.98
C PHE A 141 -8.13 38.24 31.93
N ALA A 142 -7.80 39.50 32.25
CA ALA A 142 -7.82 40.58 31.26
C ALA A 142 -6.73 40.40 30.19
N LEU A 143 -5.54 39.96 30.59
CA LEU A 143 -4.44 39.62 29.67
C LEU A 143 -4.76 38.38 28.84
N SER A 144 -5.40 37.36 29.42
CA SER A 144 -5.85 36.18 28.67
C SER A 144 -6.98 36.51 27.70
N ALA A 145 -7.93 37.38 28.07
CA ALA A 145 -8.97 37.86 27.17
C ALA A 145 -8.42 38.70 26.01
N ALA A 146 -7.39 39.52 26.26
CA ALA A 146 -6.68 40.25 25.19
C ALA A 146 -5.94 39.29 24.25
N ARG A 147 -5.26 38.28 24.80
CA ARG A 147 -4.61 37.21 24.00
C ARG A 147 -5.62 36.41 23.17
N VAL A 148 -6.80 36.12 23.72
CA VAL A 148 -7.87 35.43 22.99
C VAL A 148 -8.36 36.26 21.82
N ARG A 149 -8.58 37.57 21.99
CA ARG A 149 -8.97 38.47 20.89
C ARG A 149 -7.90 38.60 19.82
N ASP A 150 -6.63 38.68 20.21
CA ASP A 150 -5.51 38.70 19.26
C ASP A 150 -5.42 37.39 18.46
N MET A 151 -5.67 36.25 19.10
CA MET A 151 -5.73 34.95 18.42
C MET A 151 -6.94 34.84 17.49
N GLU A 152 -8.10 35.34 17.90
CA GLU A 152 -9.30 35.40 17.07
C GLU A 152 -9.09 36.28 15.83
N ALA A 153 -8.41 37.42 15.97
CA ALA A 153 -8.04 38.28 14.85
C ALA A 153 -7.10 37.57 13.86
N ARG A 154 -6.04 36.91 14.36
CA ARG A 154 -5.12 36.12 13.52
C ARG A 154 -5.82 34.97 12.80
N LEU A 155 -6.75 34.29 13.46
CA LEU A 155 -7.55 33.23 12.84
C LEU A 155 -8.47 33.77 11.74
N LEU A 156 -8.96 35.00 11.87
CA LEU A 156 -9.75 35.65 10.84
C LEU A 156 -8.89 35.99 9.62
N GLU A 157 -7.71 36.60 9.85
CA GLU A 157 -6.73 36.90 8.80
C GLU A 157 -6.30 35.63 8.05
N GLU A 158 -5.94 34.56 8.76
CA GLU A 158 -5.60 33.28 8.14
C GLU A 158 -6.75 32.69 7.32
N ARG A 159 -8.00 32.88 7.75
CA ARG A 159 -9.18 32.39 7.02
C ARG A 159 -9.39 33.17 5.74
N GLU A 160 -9.19 34.49 5.78
CA GLU A 160 -9.23 35.35 4.60
C GLU A 160 -8.13 34.99 3.61
N GLU A 161 -6.89 34.79 4.08
CA GLU A 161 -5.77 34.33 3.26
C GLU A 161 -6.05 32.95 2.61
N LYS A 162 -6.55 31.99 3.40
CA LYS A 162 -6.92 30.66 2.88
C LYS A 162 -8.05 30.73 1.86
N ALA A 163 -9.03 31.62 2.06
CA ALA A 163 -10.11 31.84 1.12
C ALA A 163 -9.61 32.46 -0.21
N ALA A 164 -8.69 33.43 -0.13
CA ALA A 164 -8.05 34.03 -1.30
C ALA A 164 -7.26 32.99 -2.10
N LEU A 165 -6.42 32.20 -1.43
CA LEU A 165 -5.65 31.11 -2.07
C LEU A 165 -6.56 30.03 -2.68
N ALA A 166 -7.70 29.73 -2.04
CA ALA A 166 -8.68 28.78 -2.57
C ALA A 166 -9.35 29.29 -3.86
N ALA A 167 -9.68 30.59 -3.91
CA ALA A 167 -10.24 31.22 -5.10
C ALA A 167 -9.23 31.24 -6.27
N GLU A 168 -7.96 31.58 -6.01
CA GLU A 168 -6.90 31.55 -7.01
C GLU A 168 -6.67 30.12 -7.56
N LYS A 169 -6.63 29.12 -6.67
CA LYS A 169 -6.52 27.71 -7.06
C LYS A 169 -7.69 27.28 -7.96
N ALA A 170 -8.92 27.66 -7.63
CA ALA A 170 -10.09 27.34 -8.44
C ALA A 170 -10.00 27.95 -9.84
N ALA A 171 -9.55 29.21 -9.95
CA ALA A 171 -9.34 29.87 -11.24
C ALA A 171 -8.26 29.17 -12.09
N LEU A 172 -7.13 28.79 -11.48
CA LEU A 172 -6.06 28.05 -12.16
C LEU A 172 -6.54 26.66 -12.63
N GLN A 173 -7.34 25.97 -11.81
CA GLN A 173 -7.92 24.68 -12.19
C GLN A 173 -8.88 24.80 -13.38
N ALA A 174 -9.72 25.84 -13.42
CA ALA A 174 -10.59 26.11 -14.56
C ALA A 174 -9.79 26.41 -15.84
N ARG A 175 -8.68 27.15 -15.73
CA ARG A 175 -7.79 27.43 -16.87
C ARG A 175 -7.11 26.16 -17.40
N LEU A 176 -6.67 25.28 -16.49
CA LEU A 176 -6.10 23.98 -16.86
C LEU A 176 -7.14 23.06 -17.52
N ALA A 177 -8.40 23.08 -17.08
CA ALA A 177 -9.47 22.33 -17.73
C ALA A 177 -9.66 22.78 -19.18
N LYS A 178 -9.78 24.09 -19.42
CA LYS A 178 -9.90 24.64 -20.78
C LYS A 178 -8.73 24.26 -21.70
N LEU A 179 -7.50 24.27 -21.18
CA LEU A 179 -6.32 23.86 -21.96
C LEU A 179 -6.34 22.36 -22.28
N LYS A 180 -6.86 21.52 -21.38
CA LYS A 180 -7.02 20.08 -21.65
C LYS A 180 -8.08 19.84 -22.72
N ASP A 181 -9.22 20.53 -22.63
CA ASP A 181 -10.31 20.40 -23.59
C ASP A 181 -9.84 20.83 -24.98
N ALA A 182 -9.16 21.97 -25.09
CA ALA A 182 -8.54 22.43 -26.33
C ALA A 182 -7.52 21.41 -26.89
N GLY A 183 -6.66 20.84 -26.03
CA GLY A 183 -5.72 19.80 -26.46
C GLY A 183 -6.40 18.52 -26.94
N THR A 184 -7.54 18.14 -26.35
CA THR A 184 -8.33 17.00 -26.84
C THR A 184 -9.02 17.28 -28.17
N ASP A 185 -9.48 18.50 -28.39
CA ASP A 185 -10.09 18.90 -29.65
C ASP A 185 -9.05 18.98 -30.78
N GLU A 186 -7.86 19.51 -30.53
CA GLU A 186 -6.74 19.47 -31.49
C GLU A 186 -6.34 18.03 -31.86
N LEU A 187 -6.39 17.10 -30.90
CA LEU A 187 -6.11 15.68 -31.16
C LEU A 187 -7.21 15.04 -32.02
N ARG A 188 -8.48 15.39 -31.79
CA ARG A 188 -9.60 14.94 -32.62
C ARG A 188 -9.48 15.48 -34.05
N GLU A 189 -9.24 16.77 -34.21
CA GLU A 189 -9.04 17.39 -35.54
C GLU A 189 -7.88 16.73 -36.29
N LYS A 190 -6.76 16.45 -35.62
CA LYS A 190 -5.64 15.73 -36.24
C LYS A 190 -6.00 14.30 -36.65
N ALA A 191 -6.78 13.58 -35.84
CA ALA A 191 -7.24 12.24 -36.17
C ALA A 191 -8.18 12.25 -37.38
N GLU A 192 -9.11 13.21 -37.45
CA GLU A 192 -10.01 13.39 -38.60
C GLU A 192 -9.23 13.73 -39.88
N LEU A 193 -8.24 14.62 -39.80
CA LEU A 193 -7.36 14.94 -40.92
C LEU A 193 -6.54 13.73 -41.38
N GLN A 194 -6.03 12.92 -40.44
CA GLN A 194 -5.33 11.67 -40.76
C GLN A 194 -6.25 10.68 -41.47
N GLU A 195 -7.48 10.50 -41.00
CA GLU A 195 -8.46 9.62 -41.65
C GLU A 195 -8.83 10.11 -43.04
N ALA A 196 -9.03 11.42 -43.21
CA ALA A 196 -9.28 12.03 -44.53
C ALA A 196 -8.10 11.86 -45.49
N LEU A 197 -6.86 11.96 -44.99
CA LEU A 197 -5.65 11.70 -45.79
C LEU A 197 -5.57 10.24 -46.22
N ILE A 198 -5.86 9.30 -45.32
CA ILE A 198 -5.89 7.85 -45.63
C ILE A 198 -6.96 7.55 -46.69
N ARG A 199 -8.16 8.15 -46.58
CA ARG A 199 -9.23 8.00 -47.59
C ARG A 199 -8.85 8.58 -48.96
N ARG A 200 -8.15 9.71 -48.99
CA ARG A 200 -7.71 10.37 -50.23
C ARG A 200 -6.52 9.65 -50.88
N CYS A 201 -5.65 9.03 -50.08
CA CYS A 201 -4.60 8.12 -50.52
C CYS A 201 -5.14 6.69 -50.75
N GLY A 202 -6.28 6.56 -51.44
CA GLY A 202 -6.90 5.25 -51.75
C GLY A 202 -5.90 4.20 -52.25
N PRO A 203 -6.23 2.90 -52.14
CA PRO A 203 -5.28 1.82 -52.31
C PRO A 203 -4.50 1.98 -53.62
N TRP A 204 -3.18 1.79 -53.54
CA TRP A 204 -2.26 1.73 -54.69
C TRP A 204 -2.54 0.54 -55.63
N ALA A 205 -3.80 0.14 -55.78
CA ALA A 205 -4.25 -1.05 -56.48
C ALA A 205 -4.45 -0.83 -57.99
N ASP A 206 -4.49 0.43 -58.47
CA ASP A 206 -4.77 0.74 -59.89
C ASP A 206 -3.55 1.35 -60.63
N LEU A 207 -2.33 0.99 -60.23
CA LEU A 207 -1.10 1.29 -60.99
C LEU A 207 -0.45 -0.02 -61.42
N GLN A 208 -1.02 -0.64 -62.47
CA GLN A 208 -0.34 -1.55 -63.39
C GLN A 208 -0.30 -0.91 -64.78
#